data_AF-A0A7X9IEL8-F1
#
_entry.id   AF-A0A7X9IEL8-F1
#
_cell.length_a   1.000
_cell.length_b   1.000
_cell.length_c   1.000
_cell.angle_alpha   90.00
_cell.angle_beta   90.00
_cell.angle_gamma   90.00
#
_symmetry.space_group_name_H-M   'P 1'
#
loop_
_entity.id
_entity.type
_entity.pdbx_description
1 polymer ?
#
loop_
_entity_poly.entity_id
_entity_poly.type
_entity_poly.pdbx_seq_one_letter_code
_entity_poly.pdbx_strand_id
1 'polypeptide(L)'
;LTNRALVYVDDDWEPWAGEWSGDVGLAYTDRTQVSDPATTIADDYEAHLTMNYETILLCAHSNPNLHAFKIPPDLWEGGYTEYYEIPAINPPAYFYNLFACSNARYIESNYMGGWYIFCDSFGLASIGSTKTGSMLEFDAFYGPFGSGSPYGQALADWFTTMFADGIEDWERCWYYGMTLCGDPTLVRGQLPVTIMTSLLPDGEYNQLYLVTLSARGGSQPYRWRLVNETKLPDGVTLDSLTGSIAGVPTEVGTFNPAISVTDGSFPAAADTVVLTLRIAFLCGDANNDGTVNIADAVLIIGYVFRGGSAPLPMAAGDSNGDTSVNVADAIYLVNYVFRGGPAPNCP
;
A
#
# COMPACT_ATOMS: atom_id res chain seq x y z
N LEU A 1 17.76 -2.09 3.97
CA LEU A 1 17.65 -2.27 5.43
C LEU A 1 16.23 -2.74 5.75
N THR A 2 16.03 -3.39 6.90
CA THR A 2 14.73 -3.90 7.35
C THR A 2 13.85 -2.74 7.80
N ASN A 3 12.54 -2.82 7.56
CA ASN A 3 11.51 -1.84 7.93
C ASN A 3 11.30 -1.72 9.45
N ARG A 4 12.37 -1.43 10.19
CA ARG A 4 12.47 -1.42 11.66
C ARG A 4 12.99 -0.06 12.13
N ALA A 5 12.42 0.46 13.21
CA ALA A 5 12.87 1.70 13.83
C ALA A 5 13.64 1.49 15.14
N LEU A 6 14.57 2.39 15.44
CA LEU A 6 15.08 2.63 16.79
C LEU A 6 14.40 3.88 17.36
N VAL A 7 13.93 3.78 18.60
CA VAL A 7 13.44 4.90 19.40
C VAL A 7 14.27 4.93 20.67
N TYR A 8 15.34 5.70 20.65
CA TYR A 8 16.28 5.82 21.76
C TYR A 8 15.98 7.10 22.53
N VAL A 9 15.54 6.96 23.77
CA VAL A 9 15.10 8.06 24.61
C VAL A 9 15.94 8.07 25.88
N ASP A 10 16.76 9.09 26.03
CA ASP A 10 17.62 9.29 27.19
C ASP A 10 16.81 9.50 28.49
N ASP A 11 17.46 9.35 29.64
CA ASP A 11 16.79 9.23 30.94
C ASP A 11 15.98 10.47 31.33
N ASP A 12 16.38 11.64 30.85
CA ASP A 12 15.66 12.89 31.03
C ASP A 12 14.28 12.92 30.33
N TRP A 13 14.04 12.03 29.35
CA TRP A 13 12.80 11.94 28.59
C TRP A 13 12.06 10.60 28.67
N GLU A 14 12.47 9.69 29.56
CA GLU A 14 11.81 8.38 29.73
C GLU A 14 10.28 8.43 29.82
N PRO A 15 9.65 9.40 30.54
CA PRO A 15 8.19 9.42 30.67
C PRO A 15 7.42 9.54 29.35
N TRP A 16 8.06 10.09 28.30
CA TRP A 16 7.45 10.24 26.96
C TRP A 16 7.79 9.11 26.00
N ALA A 17 8.69 8.19 26.38
CA ALA A 17 9.20 7.18 25.46
C ALA A 17 8.11 6.27 24.87
N GLY A 18 7.08 5.93 25.66
CA GLY A 18 5.96 5.12 25.19
C GLY A 18 5.10 5.82 24.13
N GLU A 19 4.86 7.12 24.31
CA GLU A 19 4.09 7.95 23.37
C GLU A 19 4.86 8.12 22.06
N TRP A 20 6.12 8.57 22.13
CA TRP A 20 6.95 8.80 20.95
C TRP A 20 7.25 7.51 20.17
N SER A 21 7.40 6.39 20.88
CA SER A 21 7.46 5.06 20.27
C SER A 21 6.15 4.71 19.55
N GLY A 22 4.99 5.05 20.12
CA GLY A 22 3.69 4.93 19.48
C GLY A 22 3.61 5.72 18.17
N ASP A 23 4.08 6.97 18.18
CA ASP A 23 4.07 7.87 17.01
C ASP A 23 4.97 7.38 15.89
N VAL A 24 6.21 6.97 16.20
CA VAL A 24 7.11 6.30 15.24
C VAL A 24 6.44 5.04 14.70
N GLY A 25 5.63 4.37 15.51
CA GLY A 25 4.81 3.21 15.16
C GLY A 25 3.80 3.44 14.04
N LEU A 26 3.41 4.69 13.76
CA LEU A 26 2.55 5.05 12.63
C LEU A 26 3.25 4.81 11.29
N ALA A 27 4.59 4.92 11.27
CA ALA A 27 5.40 4.53 10.14
C ALA A 27 5.96 3.10 10.32
N TYR A 28 6.55 2.78 11.47
CA TYR A 28 7.35 1.57 11.68
C TYR A 28 6.76 0.68 12.77
N THR A 29 6.00 -0.33 12.37
CA THR A 29 5.38 -1.27 13.32
C THR A 29 6.39 -2.11 14.07
N ASP A 30 7.46 -2.57 13.40
CA ASP A 30 8.64 -3.16 14.04
C ASP A 30 9.55 -2.04 14.56
N ARG A 31 9.74 -1.97 15.87
CA ARG A 31 10.56 -0.93 16.49
C ARG A 31 11.15 -1.40 17.81
N THR A 32 12.30 -0.85 18.13
CA THR A 32 12.98 -1.05 19.42
C THR A 32 12.96 0.25 20.18
N GLN A 33 12.28 0.25 21.32
CA GLN A 33 12.29 1.36 22.26
C GLN A 33 13.36 1.08 23.31
N VAL A 34 14.26 2.05 23.49
CA VAL A 34 15.27 2.05 24.54
C VAL A 34 15.03 3.30 25.38
N SER A 35 14.69 3.11 26.64
CA SER A 35 14.35 4.22 27.53
C SER A 35 14.55 3.91 29.00
N ASP A 36 15.31 2.86 29.35
CA ASP A 36 15.55 2.53 30.77
C ASP A 36 16.49 3.57 31.37
N PRO A 37 16.06 4.36 32.37
CA PRO A 37 16.87 5.40 32.98
C PRO A 37 18.16 4.90 33.62
N ALA A 38 18.32 3.59 33.82
CA ALA A 38 19.54 2.99 34.34
C ALA A 38 20.58 2.68 33.26
N THR A 39 20.17 2.54 31.99
CA THR A 39 21.04 2.00 30.93
C THR A 39 21.16 2.87 29.69
N THR A 40 20.45 4.00 29.61
CA THR A 40 20.55 4.95 28.49
C THR A 40 21.85 5.77 28.55
N ILE A 41 22.99 5.12 28.35
CA ILE A 41 24.34 5.72 28.35
C ILE A 41 24.90 5.75 26.93
N ALA A 42 26.00 6.48 26.69
CA ALA A 42 26.61 6.58 25.35
C ALA A 42 26.96 5.22 24.73
N ASP A 43 27.65 4.34 25.48
CA ASP A 43 28.02 3.00 25.01
C ASP A 43 26.79 2.17 24.57
N ASP A 44 25.66 2.32 25.25
CA ASP A 44 24.42 1.61 24.91
C ASP A 44 23.83 2.16 23.61
N TYR A 45 23.83 3.48 23.43
CA TYR A 45 23.41 4.11 22.18
C TYR A 45 24.28 3.65 21.00
N GLU A 46 25.60 3.68 21.16
CA GLU A 46 26.54 3.25 20.13
C GLU A 46 26.40 1.76 19.80
N ALA A 47 26.14 0.91 20.79
CA ALA A 47 25.85 -0.49 20.57
C ALA A 47 24.59 -0.67 19.71
N HIS A 48 23.53 0.10 19.97
CA HIS A 48 22.33 0.10 19.13
C HIS A 48 22.60 0.62 17.72
N LEU A 49 23.47 1.63 17.55
CA LEU A 49 23.85 2.14 16.24
C LEU A 49 24.54 1.09 15.35
N THR A 50 25.10 0.01 15.90
CA THR A 50 25.65 -1.10 15.10
C THR A 50 24.58 -2.02 14.50
N MET A 51 23.31 -1.87 14.89
CA MET A 51 22.20 -2.70 14.43
C MET A 51 21.49 -2.07 13.22
N ASN A 52 20.80 -2.91 12.43
CA ASN A 52 20.07 -2.46 11.25
C ASN A 52 18.74 -1.80 11.60
N TYR A 53 18.60 -0.52 11.22
CA TYR A 53 17.37 0.25 11.31
C TYR A 53 17.07 0.95 9.99
N GLU A 54 15.82 1.21 9.66
CA GLU A 54 15.48 2.12 8.54
C GLU A 54 15.45 3.57 9.03
N THR A 55 14.91 3.79 10.23
CA THR A 55 14.87 5.10 10.88
C THR A 55 15.36 5.02 12.33
N ILE A 56 15.96 6.10 12.80
CA ILE A 56 16.35 6.29 14.20
C ILE A 56 15.70 7.59 14.69
N LEU A 57 14.89 7.49 15.74
CA LEU A 57 14.53 8.63 16.59
C LEU A 57 15.49 8.62 17.79
N LEU A 58 16.28 9.67 17.91
CA LEU A 58 17.14 9.91 19.07
C LEU A 58 16.59 11.08 19.87
N CYS A 59 16.31 10.87 21.15
CA CYS A 59 15.97 11.91 22.11
C CYS A 59 17.07 11.99 23.15
N ALA A 60 17.93 13.00 23.03
CA ALA A 60 19.11 13.19 23.85
C ALA A 60 19.46 14.68 23.99
N HIS A 61 20.23 15.02 25.03
CA HIS A 61 20.85 16.33 25.09
C HIS A 61 21.93 16.43 24.00
N SER A 62 22.17 17.62 23.47
CA SER A 62 23.13 17.75 22.37
C SER A 62 23.62 19.18 22.21
N ASN A 63 24.80 19.28 21.62
CA ASN A 63 25.31 20.48 20.98
C ASN A 63 25.73 20.09 19.54
N PRO A 64 26.28 21.02 18.74
CA PRO A 64 26.67 20.68 17.38
C PRO A 64 27.57 19.43 17.29
N ASN A 65 28.48 19.19 18.23
CA ASN A 65 29.54 18.19 18.05
C ASN A 65 29.32 16.87 18.80
N LEU A 66 28.28 16.75 19.64
CA LEU A 66 28.01 15.54 20.41
C LEU A 66 26.55 15.40 20.83
N HIS A 67 26.17 14.16 21.15
CA HIS A 67 25.02 13.82 21.97
C HIS A 67 25.49 13.51 23.39
N ALA A 68 24.69 13.93 24.37
CA ALA A 68 24.92 13.71 25.79
C ALA A 68 23.78 12.84 26.34
N PHE A 69 24.19 11.86 27.13
CA PHE A 69 23.38 10.83 27.74
C PHE A 69 23.68 10.76 29.24
N LYS A 70 22.97 9.88 29.93
CA LYS A 70 23.29 9.52 31.30
C LYS A 70 24.78 9.20 31.49
N ILE A 71 25.36 9.82 32.53
CA ILE A 71 26.69 9.47 33.02
C ILE A 71 26.56 8.29 34.01
N PRO A 72 27.26 7.17 33.79
CA PRO A 72 27.27 6.05 34.73
C PRO A 72 27.66 6.48 36.16
N PRO A 73 27.06 5.91 37.22
CA PRO A 73 27.32 6.32 38.61
C PRO A 73 28.78 6.17 39.07
N ASP A 74 29.55 5.32 38.39
CA ASP A 74 30.95 5.03 38.63
C ASP A 74 31.93 5.93 37.85
N LEU A 75 31.41 6.79 36.97
CA LEU A 75 32.19 7.73 36.17
C LEU A 75 31.95 9.18 36.62
N TRP A 76 32.99 10.01 36.46
CA TRP A 76 32.98 11.45 36.78
C TRP A 76 32.82 12.33 35.54
N GLU A 77 33.10 11.77 34.37
CA GLU A 77 33.01 12.34 33.03
C GLU A 77 32.76 11.20 32.02
N GLY A 78 32.22 11.51 30.86
CA GLY A 78 31.75 10.53 29.87
C GLY A 78 30.26 10.69 29.58
N GLY A 79 29.64 9.69 28.97
CA GLY A 79 28.22 9.76 28.59
C GLY A 79 27.98 10.60 27.34
N TYR A 80 28.98 10.73 26.47
CA TYR A 80 28.84 11.41 25.19
C TYR A 80 29.08 10.46 24.04
N THR A 81 28.33 10.65 22.97
CA THR A 81 28.71 10.17 21.63
C THR A 81 29.08 11.39 20.82
N GLU A 82 30.36 11.51 20.50
CA GLU A 82 30.96 12.58 19.70
C GLU A 82 30.86 12.31 18.20
N TYR A 83 30.94 13.38 17.43
CA TYR A 83 30.78 13.33 15.97
C TYR A 83 31.74 12.37 15.27
N TYR A 84 32.95 12.18 15.79
CA TYR A 84 33.97 11.33 15.15
C TYR A 84 33.73 9.83 15.38
N GLU A 85 32.85 9.45 16.31
CA GLU A 85 32.47 8.05 16.54
C GLU A 85 31.50 7.57 15.46
N ILE A 86 30.64 8.45 14.94
CA ILE A 86 29.63 8.10 13.94
C ILE A 86 30.24 7.45 12.68
N PRO A 87 31.29 8.00 12.03
CA PRO A 87 31.94 7.33 10.91
C PRO A 87 32.60 5.99 11.25
N ALA A 88 33.08 5.83 12.49
CA ALA A 88 33.72 4.60 12.93
C ALA A 88 32.69 3.49 13.13
N ILE A 89 31.50 3.84 13.64
CA ILE A 89 30.36 2.94 13.78
C ILE A 89 29.74 2.63 12.41
N ASN A 90 29.67 3.62 11.51
CA ASN A 90 28.97 3.59 10.22
C ASN A 90 27.57 2.94 10.35
N PRO A 91 26.67 3.59 11.14
CA PRO A 91 25.34 3.03 11.42
C PRO A 91 24.58 2.59 10.17
N PRO A 92 24.10 1.33 10.10
CA PRO A 92 23.25 0.89 9.00
C PRO A 92 21.82 1.41 9.21
N ALA A 93 21.63 2.72 8.98
CA ALA A 93 20.36 3.43 9.01
C ALA A 93 20.24 4.49 7.91
N TYR A 94 19.01 4.75 7.45
CA TYR A 94 18.74 5.70 6.35
C TYR A 94 18.26 7.07 6.86
N PHE A 95 17.35 7.07 7.84
CA PHE A 95 16.69 8.28 8.31
C PHE A 95 16.98 8.54 9.79
N TYR A 96 17.18 9.80 10.14
CA TYR A 96 17.47 10.22 11.51
C TYR A 96 16.54 11.37 11.91
N ASN A 97 15.74 11.19 12.95
CA ASN A 97 15.01 12.28 13.59
C ASN A 97 15.68 12.56 14.93
N LEU A 98 16.34 13.70 15.04
CA LEU A 98 17.22 14.04 16.14
C LEU A 98 16.50 15.04 17.05
N PHE A 99 15.82 14.52 18.06
CA PHE A 99 15.36 15.28 19.22
C PHE A 99 16.55 15.67 20.10
N ALA A 100 17.29 16.66 19.61
CA ALA A 100 18.57 17.07 20.16
C ALA A 100 18.84 18.53 19.81
N CYS A 101 19.26 19.35 20.76
CA CYS A 101 19.51 20.77 20.50
C CYS A 101 20.73 20.97 19.59
N SER A 102 20.62 21.89 18.63
CA SER A 102 21.73 22.39 17.78
C SER A 102 22.46 21.34 16.91
N ASN A 103 22.02 20.09 16.90
CA ASN A 103 22.66 18.99 16.18
C ASN A 103 22.74 19.22 14.66
N ALA A 104 21.84 20.05 14.11
CA ALA A 104 21.76 20.36 12.68
C ALA A 104 22.21 21.80 12.36
N ARG A 105 23.02 22.42 13.23
CA ARG A 105 23.56 23.77 13.01
C ARG A 105 24.65 23.75 11.93
N TYR A 106 24.22 23.72 10.68
CA TYR A 106 25.07 23.56 9.48
C TYR A 106 26.07 24.70 9.20
N ILE A 107 26.06 25.76 10.00
CA ILE A 107 27.10 26.81 9.95
C ILE A 107 28.32 26.47 10.79
N GLU A 108 28.21 25.50 11.71
CA GLU A 108 29.34 25.03 12.52
C GLU A 108 30.02 23.85 11.83
N SER A 109 31.33 23.73 12.07
CA SER A 109 32.06 22.53 11.64
C SER A 109 31.65 21.35 12.51
N ASN A 110 31.61 20.17 11.91
CA ASN A 110 31.39 18.89 12.60
C ASN A 110 30.02 18.72 13.29
N TYR A 111 28.97 19.33 12.76
CA TYR A 111 27.62 19.19 13.34
C TYR A 111 27.06 17.75 13.19
N MET A 112 26.51 17.18 14.27
CA MET A 112 26.08 15.77 14.37
C MET A 112 25.17 15.32 13.24
N GLY A 113 24.14 16.10 12.91
CA GLY A 113 23.17 15.76 11.85
C GLY A 113 23.84 15.52 10.50
N GLY A 114 24.93 16.23 10.20
CA GLY A 114 25.71 16.03 8.98
C GLY A 114 26.54 14.74 9.00
N TRP A 115 27.08 14.37 10.15
CA TRP A 115 27.91 13.16 10.29
C TRP A 115 27.11 11.87 10.09
N TYR A 116 25.83 11.85 10.45
CA TYR A 116 24.95 10.72 10.17
C TYR A 116 24.66 10.49 8.69
N ILE A 117 24.80 11.51 7.82
CA ILE A 117 24.34 11.41 6.42
C ILE A 117 25.40 11.68 5.34
N PHE A 118 26.46 12.42 5.66
CA PHE A 118 27.49 12.78 4.65
C PHE A 118 28.76 11.95 4.75
N CYS A 119 28.98 11.28 5.88
CA CYS A 119 30.17 10.47 6.11
C CYS A 119 29.86 8.99 6.25
N ASP A 120 28.57 8.63 6.33
CA ASP A 120 28.08 7.26 6.39
C ASP A 120 27.85 6.69 4.97
N SER A 121 27.97 5.38 4.83
CA SER A 121 27.58 4.62 3.64
C SER A 121 26.06 4.49 3.45
N PHE A 122 25.27 4.72 4.49
CA PHE A 122 23.82 4.46 4.51
C PHE A 122 22.95 5.70 4.67
N GLY A 123 23.36 6.66 5.52
CA GLY A 123 22.51 7.80 5.88
C GLY A 123 22.04 8.61 4.67
N LEU A 124 20.73 8.84 4.59
CA LEU A 124 20.08 9.54 3.47
C LEU A 124 19.53 10.91 3.88
N ALA A 125 18.92 11.01 5.06
CA ALA A 125 18.40 12.28 5.56
C ALA A 125 18.34 12.33 7.09
N SER A 126 18.56 13.54 7.63
CA SER A 126 18.42 13.84 9.05
C SER A 126 17.52 15.05 9.25
N ILE A 127 16.60 14.97 10.22
CA ILE A 127 15.85 16.10 10.76
C ILE A 127 16.46 16.46 12.11
N GLY A 128 16.76 17.74 12.32
CA GLY A 128 17.28 18.24 13.58
C GLY A 128 17.18 19.76 13.68
N SER A 129 17.61 20.32 14.81
CA SER A 129 17.52 21.76 15.08
C SER A 129 18.86 22.47 14.91
N THR A 130 18.85 23.67 14.33
CA THR A 130 20.01 24.56 14.26
C THR A 130 20.31 25.28 15.58
N LYS A 131 19.41 25.19 16.56
CA LYS A 131 19.49 25.93 17.84
C LYS A 131 18.87 25.11 18.97
N THR A 132 18.62 25.73 20.12
CA THR A 132 17.84 25.09 21.19
C THR A 132 16.42 24.82 20.72
N GLY A 133 15.94 23.60 20.94
CA GLY A 133 14.63 23.11 20.55
C GLY A 133 14.71 21.89 19.64
N SER A 134 13.56 21.25 19.40
CA SER A 134 13.43 20.17 18.42
C SER A 134 11.96 19.92 18.03
N MET A 135 11.70 18.87 17.25
CA MET A 135 10.36 18.37 16.94
C MET A 135 9.63 17.91 18.21
N LEU A 136 8.38 18.30 18.40
CA LEU A 136 7.42 17.67 19.33
C LEU A 136 6.25 17.14 18.49
N GLU A 137 5.31 16.39 19.07
CA GLU A 137 4.14 15.88 18.33
C GLU A 137 4.58 15.06 17.10
N PHE A 138 5.27 13.94 17.36
CA PHE A 138 5.92 13.14 16.31
C PHE A 138 4.90 12.46 15.39
N ASP A 139 3.66 12.28 15.84
CA ASP A 139 2.55 11.74 15.06
C ASP A 139 2.26 12.59 13.81
N ALA A 140 2.33 13.92 13.94
CA ALA A 140 2.12 14.86 12.84
C ALA A 140 3.20 14.75 11.74
N PHE A 141 4.34 14.13 12.05
CA PHE A 141 5.38 13.78 11.08
C PHE A 141 5.28 12.32 10.61
N TYR A 142 5.27 11.36 11.55
CA TYR A 142 5.31 9.93 11.22
C TYR A 142 3.98 9.39 10.69
N GLY A 143 2.84 10.05 10.94
CA GLY A 143 1.56 9.73 10.31
C GLY A 143 1.60 9.95 8.79
N PRO A 144 1.87 11.17 8.30
CA PRO A 144 2.04 11.43 6.88
C PRO A 144 3.18 10.62 6.24
N PHE A 145 4.34 10.53 6.88
CA PHE A 145 5.48 9.76 6.37
C PHE A 145 5.17 8.25 6.29
N GLY A 146 4.51 7.71 7.32
CA GLY A 146 4.04 6.33 7.37
C GLY A 146 3.04 5.99 6.28
N SER A 147 2.24 6.98 5.86
CA SER A 147 1.25 6.88 4.79
C SER A 147 1.84 7.04 3.39
N GLY A 148 3.15 7.27 3.27
CA GLY A 148 3.86 7.37 1.99
C GLY A 148 4.15 8.79 1.51
N SER A 149 3.95 9.81 2.36
CA SER A 149 4.40 11.16 2.03
C SER A 149 5.93 11.21 1.95
N PRO A 150 6.52 12.01 1.03
CA PRO A 150 7.96 12.26 1.04
C PRO A 150 8.42 12.85 2.38
N TYR A 151 9.66 12.56 2.78
CA TYR A 151 10.24 12.95 4.06
C TYR A 151 10.15 14.46 4.31
N GLY A 152 10.42 15.27 3.29
CA GLY A 152 10.29 16.73 3.36
C GLY A 152 8.85 17.21 3.37
N GLN A 153 7.93 16.51 2.70
CA GLN A 153 6.50 16.84 2.76
C GLN A 153 5.95 16.55 4.15
N ALA A 154 6.30 15.41 4.75
CA ALA A 154 5.91 15.09 6.13
C ALA A 154 6.43 16.13 7.14
N LEU A 155 7.65 16.65 6.95
CA LEU A 155 8.16 17.75 7.78
C LEU A 155 7.37 19.06 7.55
N ALA A 156 6.98 19.36 6.31
CA ALA A 156 6.15 20.52 6.00
C ALA A 156 4.73 20.40 6.59
N ASP A 157 4.16 19.20 6.56
CA ASP A 157 2.86 18.89 7.17
C ASP A 157 2.93 19.04 8.69
N TRP A 158 4.00 18.56 9.32
CA TRP A 158 4.28 18.80 10.73
C TRP A 158 4.32 20.30 11.07
N PHE A 159 5.06 21.11 10.29
CA PHE A 159 5.06 22.57 10.44
C PHE A 159 3.67 23.19 10.22
N THR A 160 2.84 22.62 9.36
CA THR A 160 1.47 23.13 9.17
C THR A 160 0.62 22.84 10.41
N THR A 161 0.75 21.65 10.98
CA THR A 161 0.01 21.23 12.18
C THR A 161 0.41 22.04 13.41
N MET A 162 1.72 22.25 13.65
CA MET A 162 2.20 23.00 14.82
C MET A 162 1.79 24.48 14.82
N PHE A 163 1.33 25.01 13.68
CA PHE A 163 1.00 26.43 13.51
C PHE A 163 -0.49 26.64 13.19
N ALA A 164 -1.29 25.56 13.17
CA ALA A 164 -2.67 25.59 12.70
C ALA A 164 -3.55 26.53 13.54
N ASP A 165 -3.35 26.54 14.87
CA ASP A 165 -4.13 27.33 15.83
C ASP A 165 -3.45 28.65 16.23
N GLY A 166 -2.42 29.06 15.48
CA GLY A 166 -1.50 30.13 15.87
C GLY A 166 -0.34 29.60 16.71
N ILE A 167 0.68 30.45 16.92
CA ILE A 167 1.93 30.03 17.58
C ILE A 167 2.37 31.00 18.68
N GLU A 168 2.64 30.46 19.86
CA GLU A 168 3.16 31.18 21.01
C GLU A 168 4.64 31.56 20.84
N ASP A 169 5.12 32.51 21.66
CA ASP A 169 6.51 32.96 21.58
C ASP A 169 7.50 31.82 21.87
N TRP A 170 7.19 30.95 22.82
CA TRP A 170 8.07 29.84 23.19
C TRP A 170 8.12 28.76 22.11
N GLU A 171 7.00 28.46 21.46
CA GLU A 171 6.91 27.53 20.33
C GLU A 171 7.72 28.05 19.13
N ARG A 172 7.63 29.35 18.82
CA ARG A 172 8.51 29.96 17.80
C ARG A 172 9.97 29.80 18.17
N CYS A 173 10.31 30.00 19.44
CA CYS A 173 11.68 29.81 19.91
C CYS A 173 12.12 28.35 19.79
N TRP A 174 11.22 27.39 20.01
CA TRP A 174 11.52 25.96 20.00
C TRP A 174 11.57 25.36 18.58
N TYR A 175 10.56 25.62 17.74
CA TYR A 175 10.41 25.00 16.41
C TYR A 175 11.19 25.71 15.31
N TYR A 176 11.40 27.03 15.38
CA TYR A 176 12.15 27.71 14.32
C TYR A 176 13.61 27.25 14.32
N GLY A 177 14.11 26.77 13.19
CA GLY A 177 15.44 26.18 13.10
C GLY A 177 15.42 24.66 13.01
N MET A 178 14.24 24.02 13.06
CA MET A 178 14.10 22.67 12.52
C MET A 178 14.49 22.66 11.04
N THR A 179 15.34 21.70 10.68
CA THR A 179 15.94 21.58 9.36
C THR A 179 15.95 20.12 8.93
N LEU A 180 15.77 19.92 7.63
CA LEU A 180 16.04 18.66 6.95
C LEU A 180 17.36 18.80 6.21
N CYS A 181 18.32 17.93 6.50
CA CYS A 181 19.53 17.75 5.70
C CYS A 181 19.38 16.44 4.92
N GLY A 182 19.63 16.46 3.61
CA GLY A 182 19.39 15.32 2.71
C GLY A 182 18.39 15.64 1.60
N ASP A 183 17.90 14.60 0.91
CA ASP A 183 16.91 14.74 -0.16
C ASP A 183 15.47 14.76 0.41
N PRO A 184 14.72 15.87 0.29
CA PRO A 184 13.36 15.97 0.82
C PRO A 184 12.34 15.11 0.06
N THR A 185 12.68 14.59 -1.11
CA THR A 185 11.79 13.78 -1.95
C THR A 185 11.83 12.29 -1.63
N LEU A 186 12.69 11.88 -0.69
CA LEU A 186 12.80 10.48 -0.26
C LEU A 186 11.49 9.99 0.35
N VAL A 187 11.08 8.79 -0.06
CA VAL A 187 9.96 8.05 0.52
C VAL A 187 10.47 6.78 1.19
N ARG A 188 9.67 6.23 2.10
CA ARG A 188 9.97 4.91 2.68
C ARG A 188 10.01 3.85 1.59
N GLY A 189 10.92 2.88 1.76
CA GLY A 189 11.01 1.74 0.86
C GLY A 189 9.80 0.84 1.01
N GLN A 190 8.73 1.08 0.25
CA GLN A 190 7.58 0.19 0.21
C GLN A 190 7.82 -0.94 -0.80
N LEU A 191 7.33 -2.14 -0.47
CA LEU A 191 7.22 -3.20 -1.48
C LEU A 191 6.42 -2.65 -2.67
N PRO A 192 6.81 -2.92 -3.93
CA PRO A 192 6.02 -2.46 -5.06
C PRO A 192 4.59 -3.03 -4.95
N VAL A 193 3.59 -2.22 -5.30
CA VAL A 193 2.23 -2.72 -5.43
C VAL A 193 2.23 -3.91 -6.42
N THR A 194 1.53 -4.99 -6.07
CA THR A 194 1.46 -6.20 -6.90
C THR A 194 0.05 -6.77 -6.85
N ILE A 195 -0.55 -7.02 -8.00
CA ILE A 195 -1.84 -7.71 -8.14
C ILE A 195 -1.63 -9.19 -7.83
N MET A 196 -2.42 -9.71 -6.90
CA MET A 196 -2.37 -11.10 -6.44
C MET A 196 -3.34 -11.99 -7.19
N THR A 197 -4.40 -11.42 -7.75
CA THR A 197 -5.37 -12.16 -8.56
C THR A 197 -4.71 -12.59 -9.86
N SER A 198 -4.60 -13.90 -10.06
CA SER A 198 -3.98 -14.49 -11.26
C SER A 198 -4.99 -15.03 -12.27
N LEU A 199 -6.26 -15.22 -11.88
CA LEU A 199 -7.35 -15.69 -12.75
C LEU A 199 -8.68 -15.12 -12.28
N LEU A 200 -9.61 -14.95 -13.22
CA LEU A 200 -11.01 -14.66 -12.94
C LEU A 200 -11.79 -15.97 -13.09
N PRO A 201 -12.70 -16.30 -12.15
CA PRO A 201 -13.62 -17.42 -12.36
C PRO A 201 -14.46 -17.20 -13.62
N ASP A 202 -14.81 -18.30 -14.30
CA ASP A 202 -15.76 -18.27 -15.41
C ASP A 202 -17.12 -17.74 -14.92
N GLY A 203 -17.76 -16.91 -15.74
CA GLY A 203 -19.13 -16.45 -15.53
C GLY A 203 -20.12 -17.13 -16.46
N GLU A 204 -21.40 -17.01 -16.15
CA GLU A 204 -22.50 -17.51 -16.98
C GLU A 204 -23.31 -16.34 -17.54
N TYR A 205 -23.73 -16.48 -18.80
CA TYR A 205 -24.56 -15.51 -19.49
C TYR A 205 -25.83 -15.23 -18.68
N ASN A 206 -26.15 -13.96 -18.50
CA ASN A 206 -27.35 -13.50 -17.82
C ASN A 206 -27.51 -14.01 -16.36
N GLN A 207 -26.40 -14.39 -15.73
CA GLN A 207 -26.31 -14.71 -14.30
C GLN A 207 -25.46 -13.66 -13.57
N LEU A 208 -25.68 -13.49 -12.26
CA LEU A 208 -24.88 -12.54 -11.48
C LEU A 208 -23.42 -12.99 -11.43
N TYR A 209 -22.52 -12.13 -11.90
CA TYR A 209 -21.08 -12.26 -11.75
C TYR A 209 -20.59 -11.33 -10.65
N LEU A 210 -19.75 -11.84 -9.74
CA LEU A 210 -19.14 -11.07 -8.66
C LEU A 210 -17.80 -11.67 -8.26
N VAL A 211 -16.73 -10.89 -8.39
CA VAL A 211 -15.38 -11.24 -7.91
C VAL A 211 -14.67 -9.98 -7.44
N THR A 212 -13.83 -10.08 -6.43
CA THR A 212 -13.02 -8.95 -5.94
C THR A 212 -11.55 -9.23 -6.19
N LEU A 213 -10.87 -8.26 -6.79
CA LEU A 213 -9.44 -8.31 -7.01
C LEU A 213 -8.69 -8.08 -5.71
N SER A 214 -7.48 -8.64 -5.62
CA SER A 214 -6.60 -8.42 -4.47
C SER A 214 -5.23 -7.94 -4.94
N ALA A 215 -4.63 -7.05 -4.15
CA ALA A 215 -3.27 -6.55 -4.32
C ALA A 215 -2.56 -6.49 -2.96
N ARG A 216 -1.22 -6.47 -2.99
CA ARG A 216 -0.35 -6.30 -1.83
C ARG A 216 0.75 -5.28 -2.14
N GLY A 217 1.45 -4.81 -1.11
CA GLY A 217 2.51 -3.81 -1.27
C GLY A 217 1.96 -2.41 -1.55
N GLY A 218 2.84 -1.44 -1.71
CA GLY A 218 2.49 -0.03 -1.91
C GLY A 218 1.75 0.60 -0.74
N SER A 219 1.35 1.86 -0.93
CA SER A 219 0.52 2.61 0.01
C SER A 219 -0.97 2.44 -0.29
N GLN A 220 -1.79 2.31 0.74
CA GLN A 220 -3.23 2.51 0.58
C GLN A 220 -3.56 4.01 0.43
N PRO A 221 -4.69 4.39 -0.20
CA PRO A 221 -5.70 3.52 -0.80
C PRO A 221 -5.34 3.07 -2.22
N TYR A 222 -5.81 1.88 -2.61
CA TYR A 222 -5.70 1.42 -3.99
C TYR A 222 -6.76 2.08 -4.89
N ARG A 223 -6.41 2.20 -6.17
CA ARG A 223 -7.32 2.60 -7.25
C ARG A 223 -7.20 1.64 -8.41
N TRP A 224 -8.33 1.07 -8.81
CA TRP A 224 -8.43 0.08 -9.87
C TRP A 224 -8.99 0.70 -11.14
N ARG A 225 -8.48 0.27 -12.29
CA ARG A 225 -9.00 0.67 -13.61
C ARG A 225 -8.72 -0.36 -14.67
N LEU A 226 -9.54 -0.33 -15.72
CA LEU A 226 -9.20 -0.96 -17.00
C LEU A 226 -8.19 -0.08 -17.73
N VAL A 227 -7.21 -0.70 -18.40
CA VAL A 227 -6.22 -0.01 -19.23
C VAL A 227 -6.41 -0.36 -20.70
N ASN A 228 -5.87 0.49 -21.57
CA ASN A 228 -5.83 0.32 -23.02
C ASN A 228 -7.19 0.08 -23.68
N GLU A 229 -8.26 0.66 -23.10
CA GLU A 229 -9.64 0.50 -23.59
C GLU A 229 -10.10 -0.96 -23.68
N THR A 230 -9.44 -1.87 -22.96
CA THR A 230 -9.91 -3.26 -22.82
C THR A 230 -11.27 -3.28 -22.14
N LYS A 231 -12.12 -4.21 -22.56
CA LYS A 231 -13.52 -4.29 -22.11
C LYS A 231 -13.75 -5.51 -21.24
N LEU A 232 -14.57 -5.32 -20.23
CA LEU A 232 -15.32 -6.41 -19.60
C LEU A 232 -16.51 -6.78 -20.49
N PRO A 233 -17.14 -7.95 -20.30
CA PRO A 233 -18.39 -8.28 -20.96
C PRO A 233 -19.44 -7.18 -20.74
N ASP A 234 -20.28 -6.92 -21.74
CA ASP A 234 -21.40 -5.99 -21.58
C ASP A 234 -22.23 -6.37 -20.33
N GLY A 235 -22.58 -5.36 -19.51
CA GLY A 235 -23.31 -5.57 -18.26
C GLY A 235 -22.43 -5.88 -17.03
N VAL A 236 -21.11 -6.00 -17.18
CA VAL A 236 -20.14 -6.16 -16.08
C VAL A 236 -19.24 -4.92 -15.97
N THR A 237 -19.01 -4.44 -14.75
CA THR A 237 -18.19 -3.26 -14.48
C THR A 237 -17.11 -3.55 -13.43
N LEU A 238 -16.05 -2.73 -13.42
CA LEU A 238 -15.02 -2.71 -12.38
C LEU A 238 -15.23 -1.48 -11.49
N ASP A 239 -15.42 -1.70 -10.20
CA ASP A 239 -15.43 -0.64 -9.19
C ASP A 239 -14.00 -0.18 -8.86
N SER A 240 -13.75 1.11 -9.04
CA SER A 240 -12.40 1.67 -8.95
C SER A 240 -11.83 1.77 -7.53
N LEU A 241 -12.66 1.67 -6.49
CA LEU A 241 -12.25 1.81 -5.10
C LEU A 241 -12.07 0.45 -4.43
N THR A 242 -12.95 -0.49 -4.75
CA THR A 242 -12.99 -1.81 -4.13
C THR A 242 -12.29 -2.89 -4.94
N GLY A 243 -12.07 -2.66 -6.25
CA GLY A 243 -11.57 -3.69 -7.15
C GLY A 243 -12.60 -4.80 -7.43
N SER A 244 -13.88 -4.54 -7.15
CA SER A 244 -14.97 -5.48 -7.43
C SER A 244 -15.30 -5.47 -8.91
N ILE A 245 -15.26 -6.64 -9.56
CA ILE A 245 -15.81 -6.86 -10.89
C ILE A 245 -17.17 -7.51 -10.71
N ALA A 246 -18.23 -6.79 -11.08
CA ALA A 246 -19.59 -7.21 -10.79
C ALA A 246 -20.58 -6.82 -11.89
N GLY A 247 -21.64 -7.60 -12.03
CA GLY A 247 -22.75 -7.29 -12.93
C GLY A 247 -23.43 -8.54 -13.47
N VAL A 248 -24.22 -8.37 -14.53
CA VAL A 248 -24.88 -9.47 -15.22
C VAL A 248 -24.42 -9.42 -16.68
N PRO A 249 -23.56 -10.36 -17.12
CA PRO A 249 -22.99 -10.33 -18.45
C PRO A 249 -24.07 -10.63 -19.50
N THR A 250 -24.16 -9.79 -20.52
CA THR A 250 -25.11 -9.92 -21.64
C THR A 250 -24.42 -10.30 -22.94
N GLU A 251 -23.17 -10.75 -22.87
CA GLU A 251 -22.37 -11.18 -24.00
C GLU A 251 -21.59 -12.45 -23.64
N VAL A 252 -21.71 -13.48 -24.48
CA VAL A 252 -20.92 -14.72 -24.38
C VAL A 252 -19.58 -14.49 -25.04
N GLY A 253 -18.51 -15.00 -24.45
CA GLY A 253 -17.19 -14.93 -25.08
C GLY A 253 -16.04 -15.10 -24.11
N THR A 254 -14.84 -14.95 -24.64
CA THR A 254 -13.61 -14.86 -23.84
C THR A 254 -13.08 -13.43 -23.92
N PHE A 255 -12.99 -12.79 -22.77
CA PHE A 255 -12.54 -11.41 -22.59
C PHE A 255 -11.17 -11.42 -21.92
N ASN A 256 -10.29 -10.52 -22.32
CA ASN A 256 -8.95 -10.39 -21.73
C ASN A 256 -8.75 -8.98 -21.15
N PRO A 257 -9.48 -8.60 -20.08
CA PRO A 257 -9.33 -7.29 -19.46
C PRO A 257 -7.90 -7.08 -18.96
N ALA A 258 -7.31 -5.95 -19.34
CA ALA A 258 -6.07 -5.46 -18.77
C ALA A 258 -6.44 -4.58 -17.57
N ILE A 259 -6.08 -5.03 -16.38
CA ILE A 259 -6.45 -4.39 -15.13
C ILE A 259 -5.20 -3.80 -14.50
N SER A 260 -5.28 -2.53 -14.11
CA SER A 260 -4.23 -1.84 -13.38
C SER A 260 -4.72 -1.47 -11.98
N VAL A 261 -3.80 -1.62 -11.02
CA VAL A 261 -3.92 -1.04 -9.69
C VAL A 261 -2.85 0.05 -9.54
N THR A 262 -3.24 1.21 -9.04
CA THR A 262 -2.30 2.23 -8.56
C THR A 262 -2.44 2.36 -7.06
N ASP A 263 -1.32 2.55 -6.38
CA ASP A 263 -1.28 2.77 -4.94
C ASP A 263 -1.39 4.27 -4.60
N GLY A 264 -1.41 4.59 -3.30
CA GLY A 264 -1.50 5.95 -2.77
C GLY A 264 -0.16 6.63 -2.51
N SER A 265 0.97 6.04 -2.94
CA SER A 265 2.30 6.61 -2.70
C SER A 265 2.58 7.82 -3.61
N PHE A 266 3.67 8.56 -3.33
CA PHE A 266 4.09 9.68 -4.17
C PHE A 266 5.59 9.56 -4.55
N PRO A 267 5.93 9.29 -5.83
CA PRO A 267 5.02 9.05 -6.95
C PRO A 267 4.29 7.71 -6.82
N ALA A 268 3.03 7.66 -7.28
CA ALA A 268 2.22 6.45 -7.19
C ALA A 268 2.85 5.28 -7.97
N ALA A 269 2.99 4.14 -7.30
CA ALA A 269 3.38 2.89 -7.93
C ALA A 269 2.16 2.23 -8.58
N ALA A 270 2.41 1.45 -9.63
CA ALA A 270 1.36 0.75 -10.35
C ALA A 270 1.80 -0.66 -10.72
N ASP A 271 0.82 -1.56 -10.75
CA ASP A 271 0.95 -2.87 -11.36
C ASP A 271 -0.18 -3.07 -12.38
N THR A 272 0.05 -3.92 -13.37
CA THR A 272 -0.92 -4.23 -14.43
C THR A 272 -0.84 -5.70 -14.81
N VAL A 273 -2.00 -6.35 -14.86
CA VAL A 273 -2.14 -7.74 -15.28
C VAL A 273 -3.23 -7.86 -16.34
N VAL A 274 -3.04 -8.77 -17.29
CA VAL A 274 -4.12 -9.20 -18.19
C VAL A 274 -4.71 -10.48 -17.63
N LEU A 275 -6.00 -10.45 -17.31
CA LEU A 275 -6.74 -11.63 -16.84
C LEU A 275 -7.65 -12.13 -17.95
N THR A 276 -8.00 -13.41 -17.91
CA THR A 276 -8.99 -13.99 -18.80
C THR A 276 -10.30 -14.19 -18.05
N LEU A 277 -11.39 -13.68 -18.61
CA LEU A 277 -12.77 -13.91 -18.16
C LEU A 277 -13.55 -14.59 -19.27
N ARG A 278 -14.02 -15.81 -19.03
CA ARG A 278 -14.90 -16.52 -19.93
C ARG A 278 -16.35 -16.37 -19.46
N ILE A 279 -17.23 -15.93 -20.34
CA ILE A 279 -18.68 -16.01 -20.14
C ILE A 279 -19.21 -17.15 -20.99
N ALA A 280 -19.75 -18.17 -20.34
CA ALA A 280 -20.34 -19.35 -20.97
C ALA A 280 -21.87 -19.34 -20.87
N PHE A 281 -22.52 -20.25 -21.59
CA PHE A 281 -23.95 -20.52 -21.48
C PHE A 281 -24.16 -22.04 -21.48
N LEU A 282 -25.32 -22.49 -21.01
CA LEU A 282 -25.69 -23.90 -21.07
C LEU A 282 -26.27 -24.22 -22.45
N CYS A 283 -25.58 -25.07 -23.22
CA CYS A 283 -26.05 -25.44 -24.54
C CYS A 283 -27.38 -26.22 -24.49
N GLY A 284 -28.37 -25.79 -25.27
CA GLY A 284 -29.72 -26.37 -25.29
C GLY A 284 -30.69 -25.76 -24.27
N ASP A 285 -30.21 -24.92 -23.35
CA ASP A 285 -31.03 -24.15 -22.41
C ASP A 285 -31.47 -22.85 -23.10
N ALA A 286 -32.43 -22.97 -24.01
CA ALA A 286 -32.91 -21.88 -24.84
C ALA A 286 -33.64 -20.79 -24.02
N ASN A 287 -34.22 -21.15 -22.88
CA ASN A 287 -34.95 -20.22 -22.01
C ASN A 287 -34.08 -19.61 -20.88
N ASN A 288 -32.83 -20.04 -20.73
CA ASN A 288 -31.86 -19.61 -19.73
C ASN A 288 -32.35 -19.82 -18.28
N ASP A 289 -33.05 -20.92 -18.03
CA ASP A 289 -33.53 -21.30 -16.69
C ASP A 289 -32.54 -22.18 -15.90
N GLY A 290 -31.41 -22.52 -16.52
CA GLY A 290 -30.34 -23.34 -15.96
C GLY A 290 -30.55 -24.84 -16.20
N THR A 291 -31.60 -25.26 -16.92
CA THR A 291 -31.90 -26.67 -17.19
C THR A 291 -32.32 -26.93 -18.63
N VAL A 292 -31.70 -27.93 -19.27
CA VAL A 292 -32.11 -28.38 -20.62
C VAL A 292 -33.30 -29.34 -20.50
N ASN A 293 -34.49 -28.88 -20.86
CA ASN A 293 -35.74 -29.63 -20.75
C ASN A 293 -36.73 -29.34 -21.91
N ILE A 294 -37.99 -29.77 -21.78
CA ILE A 294 -38.99 -29.60 -22.86
C ILE A 294 -39.40 -28.13 -23.06
N ALA A 295 -39.28 -27.28 -22.03
CA ALA A 295 -39.58 -25.86 -22.11
C ALA A 295 -38.68 -25.14 -23.13
N ASP A 296 -37.44 -25.59 -23.29
CA ASP A 296 -36.51 -25.06 -24.29
C ASP A 296 -36.97 -25.35 -25.71
N ALA A 297 -37.37 -26.60 -25.98
CA ALA A 297 -37.94 -26.97 -27.28
C ALA A 297 -39.24 -26.20 -27.58
N VAL A 298 -40.08 -25.97 -26.56
CA VAL A 298 -41.30 -25.17 -26.68
C VAL A 298 -40.96 -23.72 -27.00
N LEU A 299 -39.92 -23.14 -26.37
CA LEU A 299 -39.46 -21.78 -26.66
C LEU A 299 -38.98 -21.67 -28.10
N ILE A 300 -38.16 -22.60 -28.59
CA ILE A 300 -37.68 -22.61 -29.99
C ILE A 300 -38.85 -22.68 -30.97
N ILE A 301 -39.83 -23.57 -30.74
CA ILE A 301 -41.03 -23.67 -31.59
C ILE A 301 -41.83 -22.35 -31.58
N GLY A 302 -41.97 -21.72 -30.41
CA GLY A 302 -42.64 -20.42 -30.27
C GLY A 302 -41.93 -19.31 -31.03
N TYR A 303 -40.61 -19.24 -30.93
CA TYR A 303 -39.76 -18.30 -31.66
C TYR A 303 -39.91 -18.46 -33.17
N VAL A 304 -39.71 -19.68 -33.69
CA VAL A 304 -39.67 -19.98 -35.13
C VAL A 304 -41.03 -19.78 -35.81
N PHE A 305 -42.13 -20.21 -35.18
CA PHE A 305 -43.45 -20.27 -35.84
C PHE A 305 -44.44 -19.20 -35.39
N ARG A 306 -44.24 -18.58 -34.22
CA ARG A 306 -45.23 -17.67 -33.61
C ARG A 306 -44.68 -16.29 -33.30
N GLY A 307 -43.43 -16.00 -33.67
CA GLY A 307 -42.78 -14.73 -33.32
C GLY A 307 -42.65 -14.54 -31.80
N GLY A 308 -42.51 -15.63 -31.05
CA GLY A 308 -42.26 -15.61 -29.61
C GLY A 308 -40.86 -15.09 -29.26
N SER A 309 -40.54 -15.06 -27.97
CA SER A 309 -39.21 -14.66 -27.49
C SER A 309 -38.11 -15.51 -28.10
N ALA A 310 -37.02 -14.86 -28.50
CA ALA A 310 -35.81 -15.53 -28.98
C ALA A 310 -35.10 -16.31 -27.86
N PRO A 311 -34.32 -17.35 -28.18
CA PRO A 311 -33.43 -18.00 -27.24
C PRO A 311 -32.42 -17.03 -26.61
N LEU A 312 -32.01 -17.31 -25.38
CA LEU A 312 -31.10 -16.48 -24.59
C LEU A 312 -29.92 -17.32 -24.07
N PRO A 313 -28.68 -17.10 -24.55
CA PRO A 313 -28.34 -16.40 -25.79
C PRO A 313 -28.89 -17.15 -27.02
N MET A 314 -28.88 -16.52 -28.19
CA MET A 314 -29.34 -17.16 -29.44
C MET A 314 -28.64 -18.51 -29.70
N ALA A 315 -27.35 -18.59 -29.37
CA ALA A 315 -26.54 -19.81 -29.51
C ALA A 315 -27.03 -20.99 -28.64
N ALA A 316 -27.70 -20.74 -27.52
CA ALA A 316 -28.27 -21.81 -26.69
C ALA A 316 -29.43 -22.54 -27.39
N GLY A 317 -30.10 -21.86 -28.33
CA GLY A 317 -31.18 -22.44 -29.14
C GLY A 317 -30.70 -23.26 -30.34
N ASP A 318 -29.44 -23.16 -30.75
CA ASP A 318 -28.84 -23.93 -31.86
C ASP A 318 -28.28 -25.25 -31.31
N SER A 319 -29.19 -26.16 -30.97
CA SER A 319 -28.88 -27.40 -30.24
C SER A 319 -28.19 -28.44 -31.11
N ASN A 320 -28.30 -28.33 -32.45
CA ASN A 320 -27.64 -29.23 -33.38
C ASN A 320 -26.31 -28.66 -33.93
N GLY A 321 -26.00 -27.39 -33.67
CA GLY A 321 -24.75 -26.73 -34.02
C GLY A 321 -24.63 -26.40 -35.50
N ASP A 322 -25.76 -26.25 -36.21
CA ASP A 322 -25.80 -25.95 -37.64
C ASP A 322 -25.76 -24.45 -37.96
N THR A 323 -25.57 -23.60 -36.95
CA THR A 323 -25.53 -22.13 -36.97
C THR A 323 -26.88 -21.44 -37.17
N SER A 324 -27.99 -22.19 -37.18
CA SER A 324 -29.33 -21.65 -37.43
C SER A 324 -30.37 -22.20 -36.45
N VAL A 325 -30.89 -21.35 -35.56
CA VAL A 325 -32.02 -21.72 -34.70
C VAL A 325 -33.29 -21.94 -35.52
N ASN A 326 -33.72 -23.19 -35.66
CA ASN A 326 -34.87 -23.60 -36.44
C ASN A 326 -35.61 -24.81 -35.82
N VAL A 327 -36.54 -25.41 -36.55
CA VAL A 327 -37.35 -26.54 -36.05
C VAL A 327 -36.50 -27.80 -35.79
N ALA A 328 -35.38 -27.95 -36.49
CA ALA A 328 -34.45 -29.06 -36.29
C ALA A 328 -33.87 -29.07 -34.87
N ASP A 329 -33.60 -27.90 -34.29
CA ASP A 329 -33.11 -27.76 -32.91
C ASP A 329 -34.14 -28.21 -31.88
N ALA A 330 -35.40 -27.80 -32.06
CA ALA A 330 -36.48 -28.26 -31.19
C ALA A 330 -36.64 -29.79 -31.26
N ILE A 331 -36.54 -30.38 -32.46
CA ILE A 331 -36.55 -31.84 -32.64
C ILE A 331 -35.34 -32.49 -31.97
N TYR A 332 -34.16 -31.86 -32.06
CA TYR A 332 -32.93 -32.33 -31.43
C TYR A 332 -33.09 -32.39 -29.91
N LEU A 333 -33.57 -31.31 -29.28
CA LEU A 333 -33.84 -31.26 -27.84
C LEU A 333 -34.87 -32.29 -27.39
N VAL A 334 -35.96 -32.48 -28.14
CA VAL A 334 -36.96 -33.51 -27.83
C VAL A 334 -36.33 -34.91 -27.87
N ASN A 335 -35.46 -35.20 -28.84
CA ASN A 335 -34.76 -36.48 -28.92
C ASN A 335 -33.77 -36.66 -27.76
N TYR A 336 -33.02 -35.63 -27.39
CA TYR A 336 -32.12 -35.64 -26.23
C TYR A 336 -32.89 -35.93 -24.93
N VAL A 337 -33.92 -35.12 -24.64
CA VAL A 337 -34.69 -35.16 -23.39
C VAL A 337 -35.50 -36.46 -23.23
N PHE A 338 -36.13 -36.97 -24.30
CA PHE A 338 -37.09 -38.08 -24.20
C PHE A 338 -36.65 -39.39 -24.85
N ARG A 339 -35.66 -39.37 -25.73
CA ARG A 339 -35.30 -40.55 -26.55
C ARG A 339 -33.85 -41.00 -26.37
N GLY A 340 -33.13 -40.42 -25.41
CA GLY A 340 -31.73 -40.76 -25.16
C GLY A 340 -30.81 -40.37 -26.31
N GLY A 341 -31.17 -39.31 -27.04
CA GLY A 341 -30.32 -38.73 -28.08
C GLY A 341 -29.02 -38.14 -27.50
N PRO A 342 -28.06 -37.76 -28.35
CA PRO A 342 -26.84 -37.08 -27.93
C PRO A 342 -27.14 -35.73 -27.25
N ALA A 343 -26.22 -35.28 -26.38
CA ALA A 343 -26.31 -33.97 -25.76
C ALA A 343 -26.32 -32.84 -26.82
N PRO A 344 -26.94 -31.69 -26.53
CA PRO A 344 -26.90 -30.51 -27.38
C PRO A 344 -25.45 -30.10 -27.66
N ASN A 345 -25.20 -29.64 -28.89
CA ASN A 345 -23.89 -29.18 -29.33
C ASN A 345 -24.03 -27.81 -30.00
N CYS A 346 -23.69 -26.75 -29.27
CA CYS A 346 -23.89 -25.37 -29.69
C CYS A 346 -22.57 -24.75 -30.17
N PRO A 347 -22.62 -23.68 -31.00
CA PRO A 347 -21.45 -22.97 -31.52
C PRO A 347 -20.51 -22.39 -30.45
#